data_AF-A0A508AAV3-F1
#
_entry.id   AF-A0A508AAV3-F1
#
_cell.length_a   1.000
_cell.length_b   1.000
_cell.length_c   1.000
_cell.angle_alpha   90.00
_cell.angle_beta   90.00
_cell.angle_gamma   90.00
#
_symmetry.space_group_name_H-M   'P 1'
#
loop_
_entity.id
_entity.type
_entity.pdbx_description
1 polymer ?
#
loop_
_entity_poly.entity_id
_entity_poly.type
_entity_poly.pdbx_seq_one_letter_code
_entity_poly.pdbx_strand_id
1 'polypeptide(L)'
;MGPMIALRSDKPRPDSASRGRASAAVGFMLAMAALLGWAPDTRGQDSSLPPCPDPGMCFINQEAKDAWAEAQGCRFDDEAPEGDACTEAWRLDEDFLEESEGALVLDGYIPRRNGEILGQSGVTISTGIDLGQQSATGTRGILDDYIAEHGNGGNVDVDALMDRLDPYFGLRRQDAANALAAAPLSVTQAEAELLAEAFKFHFLNQIADQFDAENELGMNFRQLPSEAQTVIMDFAYQYGLSDTAGNIRRTFWGHVYRGEWMQLAEWLDSNPDPYTSRRRREGELLQDAIDNHRIPNTGDPCPGE
;
A
#
# COMPACT_ATOMS: atom_id res chain seq x y z
N MET A 1 -9.89 -0.66 -18.56
CA MET A 1 -9.35 -1.53 -17.50
C MET A 1 -10.38 -1.62 -16.39
N GLY A 2 -10.92 -2.80 -16.10
CA GLY A 2 -11.78 -3.00 -14.93
C GLY A 2 -10.93 -3.25 -13.68
N PRO A 3 -11.50 -3.10 -12.48
CA PRO A 3 -10.77 -3.20 -11.22
C PRO A 3 -10.21 -4.62 -11.01
N MET A 4 -8.98 -4.73 -10.51
CA MET A 4 -8.44 -5.99 -9.97
C MET A 4 -9.06 -6.21 -8.59
N ILE A 5 -9.96 -7.19 -8.49
CA ILE A 5 -10.62 -7.52 -7.24
C ILE A 5 -9.68 -8.44 -6.44
N ALA A 6 -8.94 -7.86 -5.50
CA ALA A 6 -8.26 -8.64 -4.48
C ALA A 6 -9.30 -9.36 -3.60
N LEU A 7 -9.33 -10.68 -3.69
CA LEU A 7 -10.16 -11.54 -2.84
C LEU A 7 -9.33 -11.96 -1.61
N ARG A 8 -9.59 -11.34 -0.45
CA ARG A 8 -9.16 -11.94 0.83
C ARG A 8 -10.11 -13.09 1.18
N SER A 9 -9.54 -14.25 1.44
CA SER A 9 -10.23 -15.39 2.04
C SER A 9 -10.53 -15.07 3.51
N ASP A 10 -11.81 -14.94 3.87
CA ASP A 10 -12.24 -14.93 5.26
C ASP A 10 -11.92 -16.29 5.90
N LYS A 11 -10.80 -16.38 6.62
CA LYS A 11 -10.56 -17.50 7.54
C LYS A 11 -11.45 -17.31 8.78
N PRO A 12 -12.29 -18.29 9.16
CA PRO A 12 -13.03 -18.22 10.41
C PRO A 12 -12.07 -18.31 11.61
N ARG A 13 -12.27 -17.45 12.61
CA ARG A 13 -11.58 -17.55 13.91
C ARG A 13 -12.03 -18.82 14.64
N PRO A 14 -11.12 -19.57 15.29
CA PRO A 14 -11.53 -20.62 16.21
C PRO A 14 -12.05 -20.00 17.52
N ASP A 15 -13.27 -20.43 17.90
CA ASP A 15 -13.87 -20.20 19.20
C ASP A 15 -12.94 -20.68 20.33
N SER A 16 -12.76 -19.86 21.37
CA SER A 16 -12.23 -20.33 22.65
C SER A 16 -13.13 -19.88 23.80
N ALA A 17 -13.92 -20.84 24.29
CA ALA A 17 -14.51 -20.79 25.61
C ALA A 17 -14.07 -22.05 26.37
N SER A 18 -13.23 -21.90 27.39
CA SER A 18 -13.43 -22.57 28.68
C SER A 18 -12.52 -21.99 29.77
N ARG A 19 -13.11 -21.89 30.96
CA ARG A 19 -12.60 -21.30 32.20
C ARG A 19 -11.66 -22.25 32.94
N GLY A 20 -10.73 -21.71 33.75
CA GLY A 20 -9.97 -22.50 34.71
C GLY A 20 -9.09 -21.75 35.72
N ARG A 21 -9.73 -21.17 36.74
CA ARG A 21 -9.31 -20.98 38.15
C ARG A 21 -7.92 -20.42 38.55
N ALA A 22 -8.02 -19.27 39.24
CA ALA A 22 -7.24 -18.72 40.36
C ALA A 22 -6.20 -19.57 41.12
N SER A 23 -5.11 -18.91 41.50
CA SER A 23 -4.53 -18.95 42.86
C SER A 23 -3.69 -17.70 43.15
N ALA A 24 -3.73 -17.26 44.41
CA ALA A 24 -3.21 -16.02 44.95
C ALA A 24 -1.86 -16.20 45.67
N ALA A 25 -1.04 -15.13 45.73
CA ALA A 25 -0.18 -14.74 46.87
C ALA A 25 0.53 -13.41 46.55
N VAL A 26 0.31 -12.33 47.31
CA VAL A 26 1.22 -11.76 48.36
C VAL A 26 2.62 -11.42 47.80
N GLY A 27 3.17 -10.21 47.86
CA GLY A 27 2.73 -8.93 48.41
C GLY A 27 3.86 -7.88 48.30
N PHE A 28 3.79 -6.90 49.20
CA PHE A 28 4.75 -5.84 49.53
C PHE A 28 4.57 -4.45 48.88
N MET A 29 4.17 -3.53 49.78
CA MET A 29 4.21 -2.07 49.67
C MET A 29 5.63 -1.55 49.43
N LEU A 30 5.75 -0.43 48.73
CA LEU A 30 6.26 0.79 49.38
C LEU A 30 5.76 2.03 48.63
N ALA A 31 5.16 2.94 49.38
CA ALA A 31 4.82 4.29 48.96
C ALA A 31 5.99 5.23 49.20
N MET A 32 6.21 6.20 48.31
CA MET A 32 6.59 7.56 48.70
C MET A 32 6.04 8.56 47.70
N ALA A 33 5.14 9.40 48.20
CA ALA A 33 4.77 10.65 47.58
C ALA A 33 5.80 11.72 47.97
N ALA A 34 6.16 12.61 47.04
CA ALA A 34 6.63 13.94 47.37
C ALA A 34 6.17 14.92 46.28
N LEU A 35 5.38 15.87 46.73
CA LEU A 35 4.91 17.06 46.02
C LEU A 35 6.07 17.93 45.55
N LEU A 36 5.95 18.57 44.39
CA LEU A 36 6.42 19.94 44.12
C LEU A 36 5.89 20.45 42.76
N GLY A 37 5.21 21.60 42.80
CA GLY A 37 5.26 22.64 41.77
C GLY A 37 4.55 22.39 40.44
N TRP A 38 3.41 23.05 40.23
CA TRP A 38 2.91 23.35 38.89
C TRP A 38 3.56 24.66 38.43
N ALA A 39 4.28 24.61 37.31
CA ALA A 39 4.62 25.76 36.48
C ALA A 39 4.33 25.37 35.03
N PRO A 40 3.64 26.19 34.23
CA PRO A 40 3.56 25.97 32.79
C PRO A 40 4.73 26.72 32.14
N ASP A 41 5.63 26.06 31.40
CA ASP A 41 6.34 26.80 30.35
C ASP A 41 7.05 25.94 29.29
N THR A 42 6.73 26.28 28.05
CA THR A 42 7.53 26.25 26.80
C THR A 42 8.68 25.23 26.68
N ARG A 43 8.40 24.07 26.06
CA ARG A 43 9.43 23.33 25.29
C ARG A 43 9.73 24.07 23.99
N GLY A 44 10.50 25.15 24.09
CA GLY A 44 11.27 25.64 22.96
C GLY A 44 12.45 24.70 22.74
N GLN A 45 12.58 24.12 21.54
CA GLN A 45 13.76 23.36 21.17
C GLN A 45 14.99 24.28 21.25
N ASP A 46 15.90 24.01 22.19
CA ASP A 46 17.16 24.73 22.33
C ASP A 46 18.09 24.33 21.17
N SER A 47 18.16 25.19 20.15
CA SER A 47 18.98 24.99 18.95
C SER A 47 20.49 25.02 19.20
N SER A 48 20.92 25.20 20.45
CA SER A 48 22.34 25.17 20.83
C SER A 48 22.88 23.77 21.15
N LEU A 49 22.03 22.75 21.26
CA LEU A 49 22.44 21.38 21.59
C LEU A 49 23.00 20.62 20.36
N PRO A 50 24.07 19.82 20.53
CA PRO A 50 24.61 18.98 19.47
C PRO A 50 23.67 17.81 19.12
N PRO A 51 23.80 17.21 17.93
CA PRO A 51 22.99 16.04 17.54
C PRO A 51 23.28 14.84 18.43
N CYS A 52 22.25 14.04 18.70
CA CYS A 52 22.37 12.84 19.50
C CYS A 52 23.13 11.72 18.79
N PRO A 53 24.04 11.00 19.48
CA PRO A 53 24.63 9.79 18.93
C PRO A 53 23.55 8.70 18.76
N ASP A 54 23.73 7.78 17.82
CA ASP A 54 22.82 6.65 17.63
C ASP A 54 22.68 5.85 18.94
N PRO A 55 21.48 5.75 19.52
CA PRO A 55 21.26 5.07 20.78
C PRO A 55 21.38 3.54 20.68
N GLY A 56 21.37 2.95 19.47
CA GLY A 56 21.41 1.50 19.28
C GLY A 56 20.21 0.75 19.87
N MET A 57 19.11 1.48 20.12
CA MET A 57 17.86 1.00 20.72
C MET A 57 16.68 1.87 20.28
N CYS A 58 15.49 1.30 20.19
CA CYS A 58 14.26 2.05 19.91
C CYS A 58 13.64 2.60 21.20
N PHE A 59 13.05 3.79 21.14
CA PHE A 59 12.29 4.37 22.25
C PHE A 59 10.82 3.93 22.20
N ILE A 60 10.24 3.67 23.36
CA ILE A 60 8.85 3.20 23.50
C ILE A 60 7.81 4.31 23.31
N ASN A 61 8.21 5.57 23.41
CA ASN A 61 7.40 6.77 23.18
C ASN A 61 8.30 8.03 23.12
N GLN A 62 7.71 9.17 22.74
CA GLN A 62 8.43 10.45 22.65
C GLN A 62 8.98 10.93 24.01
N GLU A 63 8.28 10.67 25.11
CA GLU A 63 8.75 11.05 26.46
C GLU A 63 10.06 10.34 26.82
N ALA A 64 10.21 9.06 26.45
CA ALA A 64 11.43 8.29 26.62
C ALA A 64 12.57 8.78 25.70
N LYS A 65 12.22 9.21 24.46
CA LYS A 65 13.16 9.81 23.51
C LYS A 65 13.70 11.16 24.03
N ASP A 66 12.79 12.03 24.47
CA ASP A 66 13.12 13.35 25.04
C ASP A 66 13.98 13.22 26.31
N ALA A 67 13.58 12.33 27.23
CA ALA A 67 14.30 12.11 28.48
C ALA A 67 15.72 11.53 28.24
N TRP A 68 15.89 10.69 27.22
CA TRP A 68 17.21 10.17 26.86
C TRP A 68 18.08 11.26 26.21
N ALA A 69 17.52 12.05 25.30
CA ALA A 69 18.23 13.16 24.65
C ALA A 69 18.69 14.21 25.67
N GLU A 70 17.81 14.57 26.62
CA GLU A 70 18.13 15.45 27.74
C GLU A 70 19.25 14.86 28.60
N ALA A 71 19.20 13.55 28.91
CA ALA A 71 20.24 12.88 29.69
C ALA A 71 21.61 12.83 28.98
N GLN A 72 21.62 12.84 27.64
CA GLN A 72 22.85 12.88 26.83
C GLN A 72 23.29 14.30 26.49
N GLY A 73 22.51 15.34 26.86
CA GLY A 73 22.81 16.73 26.52
C GLY A 73 22.86 16.97 25.01
N CYS A 74 22.01 16.27 24.26
CA CYS A 74 21.94 16.31 22.80
C CYS A 74 20.49 16.51 22.35
N ARG A 75 20.30 16.81 21.06
CA ARG A 75 18.98 16.82 20.41
C ARG A 75 18.94 15.73 19.35
N PHE A 76 17.85 14.99 19.28
CA PHE A 76 17.55 14.26 18.06
C PHE A 76 17.17 15.33 17.02
N ASP A 77 17.91 15.38 15.92
CA ASP A 77 17.40 16.07 14.74
C ASP A 77 16.12 15.32 14.35
N ASP A 78 14.99 16.03 14.23
CA ASP A 78 13.74 15.45 13.71
C ASP A 78 13.85 15.16 12.19
N GLU A 79 15.06 15.07 11.66
CA GLU A 79 15.35 14.66 10.30
C GLU A 79 15.08 13.16 10.19
N ALA A 80 13.83 12.87 9.80
CA ALA A 80 13.48 11.74 8.94
C ALA A 80 14.64 11.47 7.96
N PRO A 81 14.97 10.19 7.68
CA PRO A 81 16.23 9.80 7.09
C PRO A 81 16.59 10.68 5.88
N GLU A 82 17.67 11.45 6.00
CA GLU A 82 18.25 12.20 4.88
C GLU A 82 18.63 11.21 3.77
N GLY A 83 17.80 11.21 2.73
CA GLY A 83 17.93 10.39 1.53
C GLY A 83 16.87 10.81 0.52
N ASP A 84 16.90 12.09 0.12
CA ASP A 84 16.06 12.72 -0.90
C ASP A 84 14.60 12.26 -0.93
N ALA A 85 13.78 12.69 0.02
CA ALA A 85 12.33 12.47 0.01
C ALA A 85 11.65 13.00 -1.28
N CYS A 86 12.36 13.83 -2.05
CA CYS A 86 11.84 14.58 -3.20
C CYS A 86 12.55 14.30 -4.53
N THR A 87 13.45 13.32 -4.59
CA THR A 87 13.95 12.81 -5.89
C THR A 87 12.91 11.94 -6.59
N GLU A 88 13.00 11.81 -7.90
CA GLU A 88 12.14 10.90 -8.63
C GLU A 88 12.53 9.43 -8.40
N ALA A 89 11.82 8.75 -7.52
CA ALA A 89 12.00 7.31 -7.27
C ALA A 89 10.66 6.64 -6.96
N TRP A 90 10.57 5.34 -7.29
CA TRP A 90 9.50 4.49 -6.81
C TRP A 90 9.74 4.20 -5.33
N ARG A 91 8.79 4.60 -4.47
CA ARG A 91 8.84 4.42 -3.01
C ARG A 91 7.52 3.82 -2.57
N LEU A 92 7.39 2.51 -2.68
CA LEU A 92 6.19 1.79 -2.26
C LEU A 92 6.49 1.01 -0.99
N ASP A 93 5.57 1.08 -0.05
CA ASP A 93 5.54 0.18 1.09
C ASP A 93 4.92 -1.14 0.62
N GLU A 94 5.79 -2.07 0.21
CA GLU A 94 5.40 -3.39 -0.28
C GLU A 94 4.64 -4.19 0.79
N ASP A 95 5.07 -4.12 2.05
CA ASP A 95 4.42 -4.82 3.17
C ASP A 95 2.98 -4.29 3.37
N PHE A 96 2.78 -2.97 3.23
CA PHE A 96 1.45 -2.36 3.27
C PHE A 96 0.55 -2.86 2.13
N LEU A 97 1.09 -2.88 0.91
CA LEU A 97 0.35 -3.31 -0.29
C LEU A 97 -0.01 -4.80 -0.21
N GLU A 98 0.91 -5.66 0.24
CA GLU A 98 0.71 -7.11 0.40
C GLU A 98 -0.47 -7.45 1.32
N GLU A 99 -0.82 -6.60 2.30
CA GLU A 99 -2.00 -6.84 3.13
C GLU A 99 -3.31 -6.84 2.33
N SER A 100 -3.32 -6.04 1.25
CA SER A 100 -4.42 -5.81 0.33
C SER A 100 -4.31 -6.61 -0.96
N GLU A 101 -3.10 -6.92 -1.41
CA GLU A 101 -2.82 -7.70 -2.61
C GLU A 101 -3.16 -9.19 -2.38
N GLY A 102 -3.65 -9.86 -3.43
CA GLY A 102 -3.96 -11.28 -3.35
C GLY A 102 -2.68 -12.11 -3.26
N ALA A 103 -2.77 -13.32 -2.69
CA ALA A 103 -1.67 -14.26 -2.73
C ALA A 103 -1.27 -14.58 -4.19
N LEU A 104 0.02 -14.87 -4.41
CA LEU A 104 0.48 -15.37 -5.71
C LEU A 104 -0.16 -16.74 -6.00
N VAL A 105 -1.03 -16.81 -7.00
CA VAL A 105 -1.72 -18.05 -7.39
C VAL A 105 -1.15 -18.61 -8.69
N LEU A 106 -0.62 -19.83 -8.64
CA LEU A 106 0.00 -20.49 -9.80
C LEU A 106 -1.02 -21.17 -10.73
N ASP A 107 -2.15 -21.58 -10.20
CA ASP A 107 -3.20 -22.25 -10.96
C ASP A 107 -4.30 -21.27 -11.36
N GLY A 108 -4.73 -21.35 -12.62
CA GLY A 108 -5.84 -20.57 -13.14
C GLY A 108 -7.13 -20.84 -12.36
N TYR A 109 -7.77 -19.77 -11.91
CA TYR A 109 -9.05 -19.84 -11.22
C TYR A 109 -10.03 -18.81 -11.78
N ILE A 110 -11.28 -18.85 -11.35
CA ILE A 110 -12.27 -17.82 -11.66
C ILE A 110 -12.81 -17.28 -10.35
N PRO A 111 -12.67 -15.96 -10.07
CA PRO A 111 -13.25 -15.31 -8.90
C PRO A 111 -14.73 -15.62 -8.76
N ARG A 112 -15.13 -16.15 -7.60
CA ARG A 112 -16.53 -16.49 -7.28
C ARG A 112 -16.95 -15.93 -5.92
N ARG A 113 -18.21 -15.54 -5.82
CA ARG A 113 -18.87 -15.19 -4.56
C ARG A 113 -20.18 -15.95 -4.46
N ASN A 114 -20.38 -16.66 -3.35
CA ASN A 114 -21.57 -17.51 -3.12
C ASN A 114 -21.83 -18.52 -4.27
N GLY A 115 -20.75 -19.05 -4.86
CA GLY A 115 -20.83 -20.01 -5.98
C GLY A 115 -20.98 -19.39 -7.36
N GLU A 116 -21.32 -18.11 -7.47
CA GLU A 116 -21.49 -17.40 -8.74
C GLU A 116 -20.19 -16.72 -9.18
N ILE A 117 -19.96 -16.66 -10.50
CA ILE A 117 -18.81 -15.93 -11.07
C ILE A 117 -18.99 -14.44 -10.78
N LEU A 118 -17.94 -13.82 -10.25
CA LEU A 118 -17.98 -12.42 -9.88
C LEU A 118 -18.03 -11.53 -11.13
N GLY A 119 -19.12 -10.77 -11.30
CA GLY A 119 -19.23 -9.73 -12.33
C GLY A 119 -18.98 -10.20 -13.77
N GLN A 120 -17.86 -9.76 -14.33
CA GLN A 120 -17.40 -10.04 -15.70
C GLN A 120 -16.07 -10.80 -15.72
N SER A 121 -15.69 -11.44 -14.61
CA SER A 121 -14.38 -12.08 -14.47
C SER A 121 -14.15 -13.20 -15.50
N GLY A 122 -12.92 -13.27 -16.00
CA GLY A 122 -12.36 -14.38 -16.75
C GLY A 122 -11.49 -15.29 -15.89
N VAL A 123 -10.61 -16.05 -16.54
CA VAL A 123 -9.57 -16.83 -15.85
C VAL A 123 -8.56 -15.87 -15.24
N THR A 124 -8.25 -16.07 -13.97
CA THR A 124 -7.38 -15.23 -13.15
C THR A 124 -6.19 -16.05 -12.65
N ILE A 125 -5.01 -15.44 -12.61
CA ILE A 125 -3.73 -16.05 -12.17
C ILE A 125 -2.85 -15.03 -11.44
N SER A 126 -1.73 -15.50 -10.88
CA SER A 126 -0.74 -14.69 -10.17
C SER A 126 -1.40 -13.89 -9.03
N THR A 127 -1.11 -12.60 -8.87
CA THR A 127 -1.66 -11.70 -7.84
C THR A 127 -3.05 -11.15 -8.18
N GLY A 128 -3.78 -11.80 -9.10
CA GLY A 128 -5.15 -11.42 -9.48
C GLY A 128 -5.31 -10.89 -10.91
N ILE A 129 -4.40 -11.25 -11.82
CA ILE A 129 -4.44 -10.84 -13.23
C ILE A 129 -5.57 -11.58 -13.95
N ASP A 130 -6.66 -10.87 -14.26
CA ASP A 130 -7.83 -11.38 -14.97
C ASP A 130 -7.61 -11.36 -16.50
N LEU A 131 -7.27 -12.52 -17.07
CA LEU A 131 -7.00 -12.70 -18.51
C LEU A 131 -8.22 -12.34 -19.37
N GLY A 132 -9.44 -12.43 -18.82
CA GLY A 132 -10.66 -12.00 -19.52
C GLY A 132 -10.75 -10.49 -19.77
N GLN A 133 -9.91 -9.70 -19.08
CA GLN A 133 -9.76 -8.26 -19.27
C GLN A 133 -8.48 -7.87 -20.01
N GLN A 134 -7.66 -8.85 -20.37
CA GLN A 134 -6.41 -8.67 -21.09
C GLN A 134 -6.52 -9.14 -22.55
N SER A 135 -5.47 -8.82 -23.31
CA SER A 135 -5.26 -9.32 -24.67
C SER A 135 -3.85 -9.88 -24.78
N ALA A 136 -3.62 -10.77 -25.75
CA ALA A 136 -2.29 -11.31 -26.01
C ALA A 136 -1.27 -10.21 -26.31
N THR A 137 -1.61 -9.28 -27.21
CA THR A 137 -0.73 -8.15 -27.57
C THR A 137 -0.45 -7.23 -26.39
N GLY A 138 -1.47 -6.89 -25.59
CA GLY A 138 -1.28 -6.02 -24.42
C GLY A 138 -0.41 -6.68 -23.35
N THR A 139 -0.69 -7.95 -23.03
CA THR A 139 0.09 -8.72 -22.04
C THR A 139 1.54 -8.89 -22.50
N ARG A 140 1.76 -9.17 -23.78
CA ARG A 140 3.11 -9.25 -24.36
C ARG A 140 3.85 -7.92 -24.23
N GLY A 141 3.22 -6.80 -24.56
CA GLY A 141 3.82 -5.47 -24.40
C GLY A 141 4.22 -5.18 -22.95
N ILE A 142 3.33 -5.47 -22.00
CA ILE A 142 3.61 -5.31 -20.56
C ILE A 142 4.85 -6.11 -20.13
N LEU A 143 4.95 -7.36 -20.56
CA LEU A 143 6.10 -8.22 -20.24
C LEU A 143 7.39 -7.72 -20.92
N ASP A 144 7.33 -7.35 -22.20
CA ASP A 144 8.48 -6.88 -22.96
C ASP A 144 9.03 -5.57 -22.36
N ASP A 145 8.16 -4.63 -21.99
CA ASP A 145 8.54 -3.35 -21.37
C ASP A 145 9.23 -3.59 -20.01
N TYR A 146 8.65 -4.45 -19.15
CA TYR A 146 9.25 -4.79 -17.87
C TYR A 146 10.61 -5.48 -18.03
N ILE A 147 10.72 -6.46 -18.94
CA ILE A 147 11.98 -7.19 -19.18
C ILE A 147 13.05 -6.27 -19.76
N ALA A 148 12.69 -5.29 -20.59
CA ALA A 148 13.64 -4.33 -21.13
C ALA A 148 14.28 -3.47 -20.03
N GLU A 149 13.53 -3.13 -18.98
CA GLU A 149 14.00 -2.29 -17.88
C GLU A 149 14.65 -3.07 -16.73
N HIS A 150 14.07 -4.21 -16.35
CA HIS A 150 14.46 -4.97 -15.15
C HIS A 150 15.17 -6.29 -15.48
N GLY A 151 15.12 -6.73 -16.73
CA GLY A 151 15.62 -8.03 -17.16
C GLY A 151 14.63 -9.18 -16.91
N ASN A 152 15.02 -10.37 -17.36
CA ASN A 152 14.26 -11.61 -17.17
C ASN A 152 15.00 -12.52 -16.18
N GLY A 153 15.04 -12.11 -14.91
CA GLY A 153 15.85 -12.77 -13.87
C GLY A 153 15.50 -14.25 -13.66
N GLY A 154 14.24 -14.62 -13.88
CA GLY A 154 13.76 -16.00 -13.82
C GLY A 154 14.07 -16.85 -15.05
N ASN A 155 14.66 -16.27 -16.11
CA ASN A 155 14.84 -16.90 -17.43
C ASN A 155 13.54 -17.53 -17.96
N VAL A 156 12.42 -16.82 -17.79
CA VAL A 156 11.11 -17.27 -18.25
C VAL A 156 11.09 -17.32 -19.78
N ASP A 157 10.63 -18.44 -20.33
CA ASP A 157 10.30 -18.55 -21.75
C ASP A 157 8.97 -17.83 -22.00
N VAL A 158 9.07 -16.55 -22.37
CA VAL A 158 7.91 -15.66 -22.55
C VAL A 158 7.01 -16.15 -23.69
N ASP A 159 7.57 -16.68 -24.77
CA ASP A 159 6.77 -17.18 -25.88
C ASP A 159 5.95 -18.41 -25.43
N ALA A 160 6.57 -19.35 -24.71
CA ALA A 160 5.86 -20.50 -24.16
C ALA A 160 4.83 -20.12 -23.09
N LEU A 161 5.09 -19.08 -22.28
CA LEU A 161 4.12 -18.54 -21.34
C LEU A 161 2.92 -17.95 -22.09
N MET A 162 3.16 -17.10 -23.08
CA MET A 162 2.09 -16.48 -23.88
C MET A 162 1.23 -17.51 -24.60
N ASP A 163 1.83 -18.57 -25.16
CA ASP A 163 1.10 -19.70 -25.77
C ASP A 163 0.17 -20.40 -24.77
N ARG A 164 0.58 -20.51 -23.49
CA ARG A 164 -0.29 -21.06 -22.43
C ARG A 164 -1.42 -20.11 -22.04
N LEU A 165 -1.21 -18.80 -22.08
CA LEU A 165 -2.22 -17.80 -21.71
C LEU A 165 -3.23 -17.51 -22.82
N ASP A 166 -2.82 -17.67 -24.09
CA ASP A 166 -3.60 -17.29 -25.28
C ASP A 166 -5.07 -17.78 -25.27
N PRO A 167 -5.37 -19.04 -24.88
CA PRO A 167 -6.73 -19.55 -24.92
C PRO A 167 -7.73 -18.83 -23.99
N TYR A 168 -7.24 -18.03 -23.03
CA TYR A 168 -8.08 -17.41 -22.01
C TYR A 168 -8.28 -15.91 -22.20
N PHE A 169 -7.50 -15.26 -23.07
CA PHE A 169 -7.60 -13.81 -23.27
C PHE A 169 -8.97 -13.40 -23.77
N GLY A 170 -9.55 -12.38 -23.12
CA GLY A 170 -10.86 -11.83 -23.47
C GLY A 170 -12.06 -12.75 -23.14
N LEU A 171 -11.84 -14.00 -22.73
CA LEU A 171 -12.92 -14.89 -22.30
C LEU A 171 -13.42 -14.51 -20.92
N ARG A 172 -14.75 -14.46 -20.76
CA ARG A 172 -15.40 -14.03 -19.52
C ARG A 172 -16.50 -14.99 -19.11
N ARG A 173 -16.86 -14.97 -17.84
CA ARG A 173 -18.02 -15.69 -17.29
C ARG A 173 -17.99 -17.17 -17.67
N GLN A 174 -19.08 -17.67 -18.26
CA GLN A 174 -19.20 -19.09 -18.57
C GLN A 174 -18.22 -19.54 -19.65
N ASP A 175 -17.84 -18.68 -20.59
CA ASP A 175 -16.88 -19.03 -21.63
C ASP A 175 -15.49 -19.25 -21.03
N ALA A 176 -15.08 -18.39 -20.10
CA ALA A 176 -13.85 -18.58 -19.33
C ALA A 176 -13.90 -19.87 -18.49
N ALA A 177 -15.04 -20.16 -17.84
CA ALA A 177 -15.21 -21.38 -17.06
C ALA A 177 -15.13 -22.65 -17.92
N ASN A 178 -15.71 -22.61 -19.11
CA ASN A 178 -15.64 -23.72 -20.05
C ASN A 178 -14.22 -23.93 -20.57
N ALA A 179 -13.51 -22.84 -20.92
CA ALA A 179 -12.12 -22.89 -21.35
C ALA A 179 -11.22 -23.49 -20.27
N LEU A 180 -11.32 -23.01 -19.02
CA LEU A 180 -10.53 -23.50 -17.89
C LEU A 180 -10.83 -24.96 -17.53
N ALA A 181 -12.08 -25.40 -17.69
CA ALA A 181 -12.46 -26.79 -17.46
C ALA A 181 -11.92 -27.72 -18.56
N ALA A 182 -11.84 -27.23 -19.81
CA ALA A 182 -11.31 -27.99 -20.94
C ALA A 182 -9.78 -28.07 -20.94
N ALA A 183 -9.13 -26.98 -20.55
CA ALA A 183 -7.69 -26.88 -20.40
C ALA A 183 -7.40 -26.17 -19.06
N PRO A 184 -6.98 -26.90 -18.02
CA PRO A 184 -6.52 -26.28 -16.79
C PRO A 184 -5.25 -25.46 -17.04
N LEU A 185 -5.21 -24.23 -16.53
CA LEU A 185 -4.05 -23.36 -16.59
C LEU A 185 -3.21 -23.53 -15.32
N SER A 186 -1.91 -23.71 -15.48
CA SER A 186 -0.92 -23.67 -14.41
C SER A 186 0.35 -23.01 -14.93
N VAL A 187 0.96 -22.14 -14.12
CA VAL A 187 2.21 -21.45 -14.42
C VAL A 187 3.28 -21.79 -13.37
N THR A 188 4.55 -21.62 -13.72
CA THR A 188 5.62 -21.78 -12.74
C THR A 188 5.65 -20.60 -11.77
N GLN A 189 6.35 -20.75 -10.63
CA GLN A 189 6.57 -19.66 -9.68
C GLN A 189 7.19 -18.44 -10.37
N ALA A 190 8.26 -18.64 -11.15
CA ALA A 190 8.96 -17.57 -11.87
C ALA A 190 8.08 -16.87 -12.91
N GLU A 191 7.18 -17.61 -13.57
CA GLU A 191 6.21 -17.03 -14.50
C GLU A 191 5.15 -16.18 -13.78
N ALA A 192 4.66 -16.65 -12.64
CA ALA A 192 3.69 -15.91 -11.84
C ALA A 192 4.31 -14.63 -11.25
N GLU A 193 5.55 -14.71 -10.77
CA GLU A 193 6.32 -13.55 -10.27
C GLU A 193 6.57 -12.52 -11.38
N LEU A 194 7.06 -12.97 -12.54
CA LEU A 194 7.26 -12.07 -13.69
C LEU A 194 5.95 -11.37 -14.10
N LEU A 195 4.83 -12.11 -14.13
CA LEU A 195 3.51 -11.51 -14.40
C LEU A 195 3.12 -10.50 -13.32
N ALA A 196 3.30 -10.81 -12.04
CA ALA A 196 2.96 -9.91 -10.93
C ALA A 196 3.74 -8.60 -11.03
N GLU A 197 5.06 -8.69 -11.17
CA GLU A 197 5.96 -7.55 -11.23
C GLU A 197 5.71 -6.70 -12.49
N ALA A 198 5.55 -7.33 -13.65
CA ALA A 198 5.31 -6.60 -14.89
C ALA A 198 3.96 -5.86 -14.90
N PHE A 199 2.89 -6.50 -14.41
CA PHE A 199 1.58 -5.83 -14.33
C PHE A 199 1.56 -4.74 -13.26
N LYS A 200 2.23 -4.96 -12.12
CA LYS A 200 2.39 -3.93 -11.09
C LYS A 200 3.14 -2.71 -11.64
N PHE A 201 4.27 -2.95 -12.31
CA PHE A 201 5.07 -1.89 -12.94
C PHE A 201 4.28 -1.13 -14.01
N HIS A 202 3.59 -1.84 -14.91
CA HIS A 202 2.73 -1.22 -15.90
C HIS A 202 1.67 -0.32 -15.25
N PHE A 203 1.00 -0.83 -14.22
CA PHE A 203 -0.05 -0.09 -13.53
C PHE A 203 0.49 1.15 -12.79
N LEU A 204 1.67 1.03 -12.15
CA LEU A 204 2.36 2.15 -11.51
C LEU A 204 2.72 3.26 -12.49
N ASN A 205 3.23 2.92 -13.68
CA ASN A 205 3.50 3.90 -14.72
C ASN A 205 2.23 4.63 -15.16
N GLN A 206 1.10 3.93 -15.28
CA GLN A 206 -0.17 4.57 -15.62
C GLN A 206 -0.68 5.51 -14.51
N ILE A 207 -0.47 5.15 -13.24
CA ILE A 207 -0.77 6.04 -12.11
C ILE A 207 0.09 7.29 -12.19
N ALA A 208 1.40 7.13 -12.42
CA ALA A 208 2.32 8.24 -12.52
C ALA A 208 1.93 9.17 -13.68
N ASP A 209 1.73 8.62 -14.89
CA ASP A 209 1.30 9.41 -16.05
C ASP A 209 0.01 10.20 -15.79
N GLN A 210 -0.95 9.59 -15.12
CA GLN A 210 -2.21 10.24 -14.76
C GLN A 210 -2.01 11.35 -13.72
N PHE A 211 -1.25 11.07 -12.66
CA PHE A 211 -0.96 12.07 -11.64
C PHE A 211 -0.19 13.26 -12.24
N ASP A 212 0.87 13.00 -12.99
CA ASP A 212 1.73 14.02 -13.63
C ASP A 212 0.94 14.91 -14.58
N ALA A 213 -0.08 14.36 -15.25
CA ALA A 213 -0.93 15.11 -16.17
C ALA A 213 -1.98 15.99 -15.48
N GLU A 214 -2.52 15.56 -14.34
CA GLU A 214 -3.74 16.14 -13.76
C GLU A 214 -3.51 16.90 -12.44
N ASN A 215 -2.36 16.73 -11.77
CA ASN A 215 -2.13 17.37 -10.48
C ASN A 215 -1.97 18.90 -10.59
N GLU A 216 -2.44 19.62 -9.57
CA GLU A 216 -2.34 21.09 -9.45
C GLU A 216 -1.04 21.53 -8.74
N LEU A 217 -0.22 20.57 -8.30
CA LEU A 217 1.02 20.82 -7.54
C LEU A 217 2.19 21.17 -8.46
N GLY A 218 2.13 20.75 -9.73
CA GLY A 218 3.22 20.92 -10.69
C GLY A 218 4.41 20.00 -10.42
N MET A 219 4.15 18.83 -9.81
CA MET A 219 5.16 17.84 -9.45
C MET A 219 4.92 16.51 -10.16
N ASN A 220 5.96 15.67 -10.23
CA ASN A 220 5.86 14.31 -10.73
C ASN A 220 5.52 13.33 -9.60
N PHE A 221 4.79 12.27 -9.90
CA PHE A 221 4.33 11.24 -8.97
C PHE A 221 5.49 10.62 -8.20
N ARG A 222 6.60 10.39 -8.90
CA ARG A 222 7.81 9.80 -8.32
C ARG A 222 8.51 10.71 -7.31
N GLN A 223 8.14 11.99 -7.24
CA GLN A 223 8.62 12.92 -6.21
C GLN A 223 7.75 12.86 -4.95
N LEU A 224 6.56 12.24 -5.00
CA LEU A 224 5.74 12.08 -3.81
C LEU A 224 6.46 11.20 -2.77
N PRO A 225 6.26 11.48 -1.47
CA PRO A 225 6.70 10.60 -0.38
C PRO A 225 6.08 9.20 -0.48
N SER A 226 6.72 8.24 0.19
CA SER A 226 6.38 6.82 0.09
C SER A 226 4.92 6.55 0.48
N GLU A 227 4.41 7.27 1.47
CA GLU A 227 3.08 7.12 2.04
C GLU A 227 2.02 7.55 1.03
N ALA A 228 2.25 8.65 0.31
CA ALA A 228 1.37 9.12 -0.75
C ALA A 228 1.39 8.18 -1.96
N GLN A 229 2.57 7.75 -2.42
CA GLN A 229 2.67 6.78 -3.53
C GLN A 229 1.92 5.47 -3.19
N THR A 230 2.11 4.97 -1.96
CA THR A 230 1.50 3.73 -1.47
C THR A 230 -0.03 3.85 -1.41
N VAL A 231 -0.57 4.94 -0.84
CA VAL A 231 -2.03 5.14 -0.73
C VAL A 231 -2.67 5.29 -2.09
N ILE A 232 -2.04 6.03 -3.01
CA ILE A 232 -2.55 6.19 -4.39
C ILE A 232 -2.54 4.85 -5.10
N MET A 233 -1.45 4.07 -4.98
CA MET A 233 -1.36 2.73 -5.53
C MET A 233 -2.42 1.79 -4.95
N ASP A 234 -2.56 1.69 -3.63
CA ASP A 234 -3.52 0.78 -2.99
C ASP A 234 -4.97 1.10 -3.41
N PHE A 235 -5.33 2.39 -3.43
CA PHE A 235 -6.65 2.83 -3.86
C PHE A 235 -6.88 2.53 -5.34
N ALA A 236 -5.94 2.92 -6.20
CA ALA A 236 -6.03 2.72 -7.65
C ALA A 236 -6.06 1.24 -8.01
N TYR A 237 -5.34 0.36 -7.30
CA TYR A 237 -5.36 -1.08 -7.57
C TYR A 237 -6.78 -1.65 -7.39
N GLN A 238 -7.47 -1.20 -6.34
CA GLN A 238 -8.82 -1.64 -6.04
C GLN A 238 -9.88 -1.01 -6.94
N TYR A 239 -9.80 0.31 -7.16
CA TYR A 239 -10.83 1.04 -7.88
C TYR A 239 -10.52 1.19 -9.38
N GLY A 240 -9.30 0.92 -9.83
CA GLY A 240 -8.82 1.30 -11.15
C GLY A 240 -8.57 2.80 -11.29
N LEU A 241 -8.01 3.19 -12.44
CA LEU A 241 -7.48 4.53 -12.71
C LEU A 241 -8.53 5.62 -12.93
N SER A 242 -9.76 5.27 -13.32
CA SER A 242 -10.74 6.29 -13.73
C SER A 242 -11.11 7.23 -12.57
N ASP A 243 -10.63 8.47 -12.65
CA ASP A 243 -10.90 9.55 -11.72
C ASP A 243 -12.31 10.16 -11.84
N THR A 244 -12.95 10.00 -12.99
CA THR A 244 -14.30 10.52 -13.25
C THR A 244 -15.43 9.56 -12.87
N ALA A 245 -15.14 8.28 -12.65
CA ALA A 245 -16.15 7.25 -12.43
C ALA A 245 -16.63 7.17 -10.97
N GLY A 246 -17.85 7.63 -10.72
CA GLY A 246 -18.49 7.55 -9.40
C GLY A 246 -17.94 8.56 -8.39
N ASN A 247 -18.65 8.76 -7.29
CA ASN A 247 -18.27 9.77 -6.29
C ASN A 247 -16.97 9.41 -5.56
N ILE A 248 -16.75 8.13 -5.23
CA ILE A 248 -15.58 7.69 -4.45
C ILE A 248 -14.27 8.02 -5.18
N ARG A 249 -14.17 7.69 -6.47
CA ARG A 249 -12.96 7.97 -7.27
C ARG A 249 -12.78 9.47 -7.51
N ARG A 250 -13.87 10.19 -7.83
CA ARG A 250 -13.83 11.65 -8.00
C ARG A 250 -13.34 12.38 -6.75
N THR A 251 -13.79 11.95 -5.58
CA THR A 251 -13.37 12.57 -4.31
C THR A 251 -11.91 12.22 -4.00
N PHE A 252 -11.53 10.94 -4.10
CA PHE A 252 -10.14 10.51 -3.86
C PHE A 252 -9.15 11.27 -4.75
N TRP A 253 -9.31 11.16 -6.08
CA TRP A 253 -8.43 11.81 -7.04
C TRP A 253 -8.48 13.33 -6.93
N GLY A 254 -9.65 13.90 -6.62
CA GLY A 254 -9.78 15.33 -6.37
C GLY A 254 -8.89 15.82 -5.23
N HIS A 255 -8.83 15.08 -4.11
CA HIS A 255 -7.92 15.43 -3.01
C HIS A 255 -6.45 15.22 -3.39
N VAL A 256 -6.14 14.11 -4.07
CA VAL A 256 -4.78 13.79 -4.54
C VAL A 256 -4.23 14.90 -5.46
N TYR A 257 -4.98 15.30 -6.48
CA TYR A 257 -4.53 16.30 -7.45
C TYR A 257 -4.34 17.69 -6.83
N ARG A 258 -5.14 18.05 -5.82
CA ARG A 258 -5.01 19.33 -5.09
C ARG A 258 -4.01 19.27 -3.93
N GLY A 259 -3.39 18.10 -3.68
CA GLY A 259 -2.56 17.86 -2.51
C GLY A 259 -3.27 18.15 -1.20
N GLU A 260 -4.56 17.84 -1.08
CA GLU A 260 -5.37 18.02 0.13
C GLU A 260 -5.16 16.84 1.10
N TRP A 261 -3.92 16.59 1.52
CA TRP A 261 -3.51 15.35 2.20
C TRP A 261 -4.23 15.09 3.52
N MET A 262 -4.42 16.12 4.36
CA MET A 262 -5.18 15.99 5.60
C MET A 262 -6.64 15.66 5.32
N GLN A 263 -7.25 16.33 4.33
CA GLN A 263 -8.65 16.05 3.97
C GLN A 263 -8.79 14.65 3.38
N LEU A 264 -7.80 14.17 2.63
CA LEU A 264 -7.75 12.80 2.12
C LEU A 264 -7.68 11.79 3.27
N ALA A 265 -6.79 11.99 4.23
CA ALA A 265 -6.65 11.11 5.40
C ALA A 265 -7.96 11.01 6.20
N GLU A 266 -8.55 12.16 6.54
CA GLU A 266 -9.84 12.25 7.26
C GLU A 266 -10.99 11.60 6.46
N TRP A 267 -11.04 11.85 5.14
CA TRP A 267 -12.06 11.28 4.28
C TRP A 267 -11.94 9.76 4.18
N LEU A 268 -10.73 9.21 4.09
CA LEU A 268 -10.49 7.77 4.09
C LEU A 268 -10.93 7.12 5.42
N ASP A 269 -10.59 7.70 6.57
CA ASP A 269 -11.01 7.17 7.89
C ASP A 269 -12.53 7.30 8.14
N SER A 270 -13.20 8.22 7.44
CA SER A 270 -14.67 8.38 7.51
C SER A 270 -15.44 7.17 6.96
N ASN A 271 -14.76 6.19 6.38
CA ASN A 271 -15.32 4.99 5.76
C ASN A 271 -16.23 5.32 4.57
N PRO A 272 -15.68 5.93 3.51
CA PRO A 272 -16.46 6.46 2.40
C PRO A 272 -17.09 5.37 1.53
N ASP A 273 -16.61 4.12 1.66
CA ASP A 273 -17.09 2.95 0.93
C ASP A 273 -17.17 1.71 1.84
N PRO A 274 -17.72 0.57 1.35
CA PRO A 274 -17.83 -0.66 2.13
C PRO A 274 -16.50 -1.34 2.52
N TYR A 275 -15.36 -0.95 1.95
CA TYR A 275 -14.03 -1.51 2.23
C TYR A 275 -13.35 -0.78 3.41
N THR A 276 -14.11 -0.63 4.49
CA THR A 276 -13.79 0.23 5.64
C THR A 276 -12.41 -0.01 6.25
N SER A 277 -12.02 -1.26 6.47
CA SER A 277 -10.71 -1.59 7.04
C SER A 277 -9.54 -1.25 6.13
N ARG A 278 -9.72 -1.28 4.80
CA ARG A 278 -8.70 -0.87 3.83
C ARG A 278 -8.57 0.65 3.79
N ARG A 279 -9.69 1.35 3.66
CA ARG A 279 -9.74 2.82 3.70
C ARG A 279 -9.12 3.39 4.99
N ARG A 280 -9.41 2.79 6.15
CA ARG A 280 -8.78 3.22 7.40
C ARG A 280 -7.25 3.08 7.39
N ARG A 281 -6.70 1.96 6.91
CA ARG A 281 -5.23 1.79 6.86
C ARG A 281 -4.57 2.82 5.96
N GLU A 282 -5.17 3.13 4.82
CA GLU A 282 -4.67 4.18 3.93
C GLU A 282 -4.74 5.57 4.60
N GLY A 283 -5.85 5.88 5.29
CA GLY A 283 -5.99 7.12 6.03
C GLY A 283 -4.99 7.24 7.20
N GLU A 284 -4.80 6.17 7.96
CA GLU A 284 -3.83 6.08 9.06
C GLU A 284 -2.39 6.27 8.56
N LEU A 285 -2.03 5.71 7.39
CA LEU A 285 -0.70 5.90 6.79
C LEU A 285 -0.44 7.37 6.41
N LEU A 286 -1.42 8.05 5.82
CA LEU A 286 -1.30 9.49 5.53
C LEU A 286 -1.29 10.33 6.82
N GLN A 287 -2.12 10.00 7.81
CA GLN A 287 -2.17 10.72 9.08
C GLN A 287 -0.82 10.61 9.81
N ASP A 288 -0.23 9.42 9.88
CA ASP A 288 1.10 9.22 10.47
C ASP A 288 2.20 9.99 9.70
N ALA A 289 2.10 10.08 8.37
CA ALA A 289 3.01 10.91 7.59
C ALA A 289 2.88 12.40 7.93
N ILE A 290 1.65 12.88 8.11
CA ILE A 290 1.35 14.28 8.47
C ILE A 290 1.80 14.61 9.88
N ASP A 291 1.48 13.76 10.86
CA ASP A 291 1.83 13.94 12.27
C ASP A 291 3.34 13.96 12.49
N ASN A 292 4.09 13.23 11.64
CA ASN A 292 5.55 13.20 11.63
C ASN A 292 6.17 14.16 10.59
N HIS A 293 5.41 15.13 10.08
CA HIS A 293 5.88 16.18 9.16
C HIS A 293 6.56 15.69 7.87
N ARG A 294 6.28 14.47 7.41
CA ARG A 294 6.75 13.93 6.12
C ARG A 294 5.87 14.38 4.95
N ILE A 295 4.61 14.72 5.22
CA ILE A 295 3.66 15.27 4.25
C ILE A 295 2.97 16.49 4.90
N PRO A 296 2.79 17.62 4.18
CA PRO A 296 2.09 18.77 4.70
C PRO A 296 0.58 18.52 4.78
N ASN A 297 -0.16 19.32 5.54
CA ASN A 297 -1.62 19.23 5.55
C ASN A 297 -2.24 19.48 4.16
N THR A 298 -1.64 20.40 3.40
CA THR A 298 -2.04 20.74 2.04
C THR A 298 -0.85 21.22 1.21
N GLY A 299 -0.87 20.97 -0.10
CA GLY A 299 0.11 21.45 -1.06
C GLY A 299 1.19 20.43 -1.39
N ASP A 300 2.25 20.90 -2.05
CA ASP A 300 3.39 20.11 -2.48
C ASP A 300 4.15 19.55 -1.26
N PRO A 301 4.27 18.22 -1.10
CA PRO A 301 5.11 17.62 -0.07
C PRO A 301 6.62 17.86 -0.25
N CYS A 302 7.01 18.31 -1.43
CA CYS A 302 8.37 18.48 -1.88
C CYS A 302 8.60 19.86 -2.52
N PRO A 303 8.30 20.95 -1.81
CA PRO A 303 8.44 22.28 -2.37
C PRO A 303 9.91 22.51 -2.72
N GLY A 304 10.20 22.74 -4.01
CA GLY A 304 11.54 23.14 -4.44
C GLY A 304 11.98 24.40 -3.69
N GLU A 305 13.26 24.46 -3.31
CA GLU A 305 13.88 25.62 -2.64
C GLU A 305 13.63 26.95 -3.36
#